data_AF-A0A1Q6CM00-F1
#
_entry.id   AF-A0A1Q6CM00-F1
#
_cell.length_a   1.000
_cell.length_b   1.000
_cell.length_c   1.000
_cell.angle_alpha   90.00
_cell.angle_beta   90.00
_cell.angle_gamma   90.00
#
_symmetry.space_group_name_H-M   'P 1'
#
loop_
_entity.id
_entity.type
_entity.pdbx_description
1 polymer ?
#
loop_
_entity_poly.entity_id
_entity_poly.type
_entity_poly.pdbx_seq_one_letter_code
_entity_poly.pdbx_strand_id
1 'polypeptide(L)'
;MFQSFLKNVVLFHRAQPKAPNFLLVYAIIWLICHHQFFISLFTSSGSFSSKINTAITETDHQYILTLLLTGLFFIARLVYFYLAQKANALIEEEGVVENKLGHDQVFTENKDVIRLIALLEESKEKLALAKTKEIQLQQEKTVAINTSRALQAELDEVNADLIVITQQYEQLKEKSTRSA
;
A
#
# COMPACT_ATOMS: atom_id res chain seq x y z
N MET A 1 2.82 -56.16 -8.75
CA MET A 1 3.50 -54.98 -8.16
C MET A 1 3.86 -53.92 -9.20
N PHE A 2 4.54 -54.28 -10.30
CA PHE A 2 4.98 -53.31 -11.32
C PHE A 2 3.82 -52.55 -12.02
N GLN A 3 2.70 -53.24 -12.31
CA GLN A 3 1.51 -52.61 -12.90
C GLN A 3 0.88 -51.55 -11.98
N SER A 4 0.85 -51.79 -10.67
CA SER A 4 0.36 -50.83 -9.68
C SER A 4 1.30 -49.62 -9.56
N PHE A 5 2.62 -49.85 -9.62
CA PHE A 5 3.61 -48.79 -9.63
C PHE A 5 3.46 -47.89 -10.87
N LEU A 6 3.38 -48.47 -12.08
CA LEU A 6 3.16 -47.71 -13.31
C LEU A 6 1.85 -46.92 -13.28
N LYS A 7 0.77 -47.52 -12.76
CA LYS A 7 -0.52 -46.84 -12.60
C LYS A 7 -0.40 -45.63 -11.67
N ASN A 8 0.32 -45.76 -10.56
CA ASN A 8 0.55 -44.66 -9.62
C ASN A 8 1.43 -43.55 -10.22
N VAL A 9 2.45 -43.90 -11.01
CA VAL A 9 3.29 -42.92 -11.73
C VAL A 9 2.47 -42.15 -12.77
N VAL A 10 1.61 -42.83 -13.52
CA VAL A 10 0.72 -42.20 -14.51
C VAL A 10 -0.32 -41.30 -13.83
N LEU A 11 -0.87 -41.74 -12.68
CA LEU A 11 -1.88 -40.99 -11.94
C LEU A 11 -1.28 -39.74 -11.27
N PHE A 12 -0.07 -39.86 -10.71
CA PHE A 12 0.74 -38.74 -10.24
C PHE A 12 1.07 -37.76 -11.38
N HIS A 13 1.40 -38.28 -12.57
CA HIS A 13 1.67 -37.44 -13.73
C HIS A 13 0.45 -36.64 -14.20
N ARG A 14 -0.74 -37.26 -14.22
CA ARG A 14 -2.01 -36.58 -14.57
C ARG A 14 -2.41 -35.50 -13.58
N ALA A 15 -2.04 -35.63 -12.31
CA ALA A 15 -2.28 -34.61 -11.29
C ALA A 15 -1.40 -33.36 -11.43
N GLN A 16 -0.38 -33.38 -12.31
CA GLN A 16 0.59 -32.29 -12.47
C GLN A 16 0.71 -31.81 -13.93
N PRO A 17 -0.28 -31.07 -14.45
CA PRO A 17 -0.34 -30.68 -15.87
C PRO A 17 0.74 -29.67 -16.31
N LYS A 18 1.44 -29.01 -15.38
CA LYS A 18 2.39 -27.92 -15.69
C LYS A 18 3.85 -28.36 -15.91
N ALA A 19 4.20 -29.64 -15.70
CA ALA A 19 5.58 -30.09 -15.79
C ALA A 19 5.82 -31.10 -16.94
N PRO A 20 7.04 -31.08 -17.53
CA PRO A 20 7.40 -32.04 -18.58
C PRO A 20 7.24 -33.48 -18.10
N ASN A 21 6.74 -34.33 -19.00
CA ASN A 21 6.40 -35.72 -18.68
C ASN A 21 7.63 -36.47 -18.17
N PHE A 22 7.51 -37.13 -17.01
CA PHE A 22 8.59 -37.92 -16.43
C PHE A 22 9.13 -38.96 -17.43
N LEU A 23 8.23 -39.60 -18.18
CA LEU A 23 8.61 -40.55 -19.23
C LEU A 23 9.39 -39.88 -20.36
N LEU A 24 9.05 -38.63 -20.70
CA LEU A 24 9.75 -37.87 -21.73
C LEU A 24 11.14 -37.45 -21.26
N VAL A 25 11.27 -36.95 -20.03
CA VAL A 25 12.58 -36.58 -19.47
C VAL A 25 13.47 -37.81 -19.29
N TYR A 26 12.90 -38.91 -18.82
CA TYR A 26 13.59 -40.20 -18.74
C TYR A 26 14.05 -40.66 -20.13
N ALA A 27 13.19 -40.60 -21.15
CA ALA A 27 13.54 -40.97 -22.52
C ALA A 27 14.67 -40.10 -23.10
N ILE A 28 14.67 -38.80 -22.82
CA ILE A 28 15.75 -37.88 -23.26
C ILE A 28 17.06 -38.23 -22.56
N ILE A 29 17.06 -38.38 -21.24
CA ILE A 29 18.27 -38.73 -20.48
C ILE A 29 18.81 -40.09 -20.94
N TRP A 30 17.93 -41.07 -21.14
CA TRP A 30 18.30 -42.38 -21.66
C TRP A 30 18.94 -42.29 -23.04
N LEU A 31 18.37 -41.49 -23.96
CA LEU A 31 18.89 -41.33 -25.32
C LEU A 31 20.26 -40.63 -25.33
N ILE A 32 20.46 -39.65 -24.46
CA ILE A 32 21.75 -38.95 -24.30
C ILE A 32 22.80 -39.90 -23.69
N CYS A 33 22.46 -40.62 -22.63
CA CYS A 33 23.40 -41.51 -21.94
C CYS A 33 23.77 -42.74 -22.79
N HIS A 34 22.84 -43.26 -23.58
CA HIS A 34 23.08 -44.42 -24.45
C HIS A 34 23.38 -44.03 -25.91
N HIS A 35 23.86 -42.80 -26.19
CA HIS A 35 24.20 -42.40 -27.56
C HIS A 35 25.23 -43.33 -28.24
N GLN A 36 26.16 -43.91 -27.46
CA GLN A 36 27.15 -44.88 -27.95
C GLN A 36 26.51 -46.17 -28.48
N PHE A 37 25.39 -46.62 -27.89
CA PHE A 37 24.59 -47.74 -28.41
C PHE A 37 24.16 -47.47 -29.84
N PHE A 38 23.63 -46.26 -30.11
CA PHE A 38 23.17 -45.88 -31.44
C PHE A 38 24.33 -45.76 -32.43
N ILE A 39 25.47 -45.21 -32.01
CA ILE A 39 26.65 -45.12 -32.86
C ILE A 39 27.11 -46.52 -33.28
N SER A 40 27.31 -47.44 -32.31
CA SER A 40 27.76 -48.81 -32.57
C SER A 40 26.77 -49.62 -33.41
N LEU A 41 25.46 -49.40 -33.23
CA LEU A 41 24.42 -50.04 -34.04
C LEU A 41 24.47 -49.62 -35.52
N PHE A 42 24.79 -48.36 -35.81
CA PHE A 42 24.88 -47.83 -37.18
C PHE A 42 26.23 -48.08 -37.84
N THR A 43 27.33 -48.07 -37.09
CA THR A 43 28.70 -48.23 -37.62
C THR A 43 29.15 -49.68 -37.71
N SER A 44 28.56 -50.60 -36.94
CA SER A 44 28.90 -52.02 -37.03
C SER A 44 28.48 -52.64 -38.36
N SER A 45 29.35 -53.49 -38.90
CA SER A 45 29.13 -54.24 -40.14
C SER A 45 28.71 -55.68 -39.80
N GLY A 46 27.77 -56.24 -40.58
CA GLY A 46 27.23 -57.58 -40.33
C GLY A 46 25.70 -57.66 -40.39
N SER A 47 25.17 -58.82 -40.04
CA SER A 47 23.72 -59.06 -39.96
C SER A 47 23.08 -58.28 -38.80
N PHE A 48 21.80 -57.95 -38.92
CA PHE A 48 21.07 -57.15 -37.91
C PHE A 48 21.21 -57.68 -36.48
N SER A 49 21.15 -59.02 -36.32
CA SER A 49 21.35 -59.68 -35.02
C SER A 49 22.75 -59.47 -34.46
N SER A 50 23.79 -59.54 -35.30
CA SER A 50 25.17 -59.28 -34.91
C SER A 50 25.39 -57.83 -34.49
N LYS A 51 24.77 -56.88 -35.19
CA LYS A 51 24.86 -55.44 -34.86
C LYS A 51 24.27 -55.12 -33.50
N ILE A 52 23.10 -55.69 -33.20
CA ILE A 52 22.44 -55.54 -31.88
C ILE A 52 23.32 -56.13 -30.79
N ASN A 53 23.85 -57.33 -31.00
CA ASN A 53 24.65 -58.01 -29.97
C ASN A 53 25.93 -57.21 -29.65
N THR A 54 26.63 -56.72 -30.67
CA THR A 54 27.80 -55.84 -30.52
C THR A 54 27.48 -54.56 -29.76
N ALA A 55 26.39 -53.86 -30.13
CA ALA A 55 25.98 -52.62 -29.48
C ALA A 55 25.58 -52.80 -28.01
N ILE A 56 24.98 -53.94 -27.65
CA ILE A 56 24.63 -54.28 -26.26
C ILE A 56 25.90 -54.55 -25.45
N THR A 57 26.83 -55.36 -25.96
CA THR A 57 28.08 -55.69 -25.23
C THR A 57 28.97 -54.48 -24.98
N GLU A 58 28.92 -53.45 -25.84
CA GLU A 58 29.71 -52.23 -25.69
C GLU A 58 29.14 -51.26 -24.63
N THR A 59 27.87 -51.43 -24.24
CA THR A 59 27.15 -50.50 -23.34
C THR A 59 26.84 -51.07 -21.96
N ASP A 60 27.34 -52.26 -21.65
CA ASP A 60 26.99 -53.07 -20.48
C ASP A 60 27.18 -52.34 -19.13
N HIS A 61 28.12 -51.39 -19.05
CA HIS A 61 28.41 -50.63 -17.83
C HIS A 61 27.58 -49.35 -17.64
N GLN A 62 26.88 -48.87 -18.67
CA GLN A 62 26.24 -47.55 -18.65
C GLN A 62 24.81 -47.58 -18.09
N TYR A 63 24.15 -48.73 -18.07
CA TYR A 63 22.74 -48.85 -17.65
C TYR A 63 22.50 -48.51 -16.17
N ILE A 64 23.40 -48.94 -15.28
CA ILE A 64 23.31 -48.66 -13.84
C ILE A 64 23.51 -47.17 -13.56
N LEU A 65 24.46 -46.53 -14.26
CA LEU A 65 24.73 -45.10 -14.12
C LEU A 65 23.54 -44.26 -14.61
N THR A 66 22.96 -44.61 -15.76
CA THR A 66 21.75 -43.95 -16.29
C THR A 66 20.57 -44.12 -15.33
N LEU A 67 20.40 -45.30 -14.73
CA LEU A 67 19.34 -45.56 -13.75
C LEU A 67 19.51 -44.71 -12.48
N LEU A 68 20.74 -44.55 -12.00
CA LEU A 68 21.04 -43.71 -10.84
C LEU A 68 20.81 -42.23 -11.15
N LEU A 69 21.26 -41.75 -12.32
CA LEU A 69 21.08 -40.36 -12.75
C LEU A 69 19.60 -40.00 -12.95
N THR A 70 18.83 -40.90 -13.56
CA THR A 70 17.39 -40.71 -13.74
C THR A 70 16.64 -40.75 -12.41
N GLY A 71 17.05 -41.62 -11.48
CA GLY A 71 16.55 -41.62 -10.10
C GLY A 71 16.85 -40.32 -9.35
N LEU A 72 18.08 -39.79 -9.48
CA LEU A 72 18.47 -38.53 -8.88
C LEU A 72 17.65 -37.36 -9.42
N PHE A 73 17.44 -37.30 -10.74
CA PHE A 73 16.60 -36.27 -11.37
C PHE A 73 15.14 -36.38 -10.89
N PHE A 74 14.63 -37.60 -10.72
CA PHE A 74 13.29 -37.83 -10.18
C PHE A 74 13.16 -37.33 -8.74
N ILE A 75 14.15 -37.60 -7.88
CA ILE A 75 14.17 -37.11 -6.49
C ILE A 75 14.24 -35.58 -6.46
N ALA A 76 15.13 -34.98 -7.25
CA ALA A 76 15.25 -33.53 -7.35
C ALA A 76 13.93 -32.87 -7.79
N ARG A 77 13.22 -33.50 -8.73
CA ARG A 77 11.87 -33.07 -9.14
C ARG A 77 10.87 -33.14 -7.97
N LEU A 78 10.84 -34.24 -7.21
CA LEU A 78 9.94 -34.37 -6.06
C LEU A 78 10.19 -33.28 -5.01
N VAL A 79 11.46 -32.98 -4.75
CA VAL A 79 11.87 -31.91 -3.82
C VAL A 79 11.38 -30.55 -4.32
N TYR A 80 11.60 -30.23 -5.60
CA TYR A 80 11.13 -28.97 -6.18
C TYR A 80 9.61 -28.82 -6.02
N PHE A 81 8.84 -29.87 -6.31
CA PHE A 81 7.39 -29.84 -6.18
C PHE A 81 6.93 -29.67 -4.73
N TYR A 82 7.58 -30.36 -3.79
CA TYR A 82 7.28 -30.20 -2.37
C TYR A 82 7.52 -28.76 -1.91
N LEU A 83 8.63 -28.15 -2.33
CA LEU A 83 8.94 -26.76 -2.02
C LEU A 83 7.97 -25.78 -2.68
N ALA A 84 7.63 -25.99 -3.96
CA ALA A 84 6.68 -25.14 -4.67
C ALA A 84 5.28 -25.21 -4.05
N GLN A 85 4.83 -26.40 -3.64
CA GLN A 85 3.55 -26.56 -2.96
C GLN A 85 3.55 -25.86 -1.60
N LYS A 86 4.63 -25.98 -0.83
CA LYS A 86 4.77 -25.30 0.45
C LYS A 86 4.81 -23.78 0.28
N ALA A 87 5.51 -23.28 -0.74
CA ALA A 87 5.53 -21.85 -1.07
C ALA A 87 4.15 -21.33 -1.45
N ASN A 88 3.41 -22.08 -2.28
CA ASN A 88 2.03 -21.70 -2.63
C ASN A 88 1.11 -21.69 -1.41
N ALA A 89 1.23 -22.67 -0.52
CA ALA A 89 0.44 -22.72 0.71
C ALA A 89 0.70 -21.51 1.62
N LEU A 90 1.96 -21.05 1.72
CA LEU A 90 2.31 -19.84 2.48
C LEU A 90 1.72 -18.57 1.85
N ILE A 91 1.77 -18.46 0.51
CA ILE A 91 1.18 -17.32 -0.21
C ILE A 91 -0.34 -17.27 -0.01
N GLU A 92 -1.00 -18.44 -0.04
CA GLU A 92 -2.45 -18.54 0.16
C GLU A 92 -2.84 -18.19 1.60
N GLU A 93 -2.03 -18.58 2.60
CA GLU A 93 -2.21 -18.22 4.00
C GLU A 93 -2.01 -16.71 4.24
N GLU A 94 -0.97 -16.10 3.67
CA GLU A 94 -0.73 -14.65 3.74
C GLU A 94 -1.86 -13.84 3.08
N GLY A 95 -2.35 -14.28 1.91
CA GLY A 95 -3.46 -13.61 1.22
C GLY A 95 -4.80 -13.67 1.98
N VAL A 96 -5.01 -14.69 2.81
CA VAL A 96 -6.18 -14.78 3.70
C VAL A 96 -6.05 -13.81 4.88
N VAL A 97 -4.83 -13.59 5.39
CA VAL A 97 -4.57 -12.64 6.48
C VAL A 97 -4.71 -11.20 5.98
N GLU A 98 -4.15 -10.86 4.82
CA GLU A 98 -4.23 -9.52 4.23
C GLU A 98 -5.70 -9.10 3.95
N ASN A 99 -6.52 -10.00 3.42
CA ASN A 99 -7.94 -9.74 3.20
C ASN A 99 -8.72 -9.47 4.50
N LYS A 100 -8.36 -10.11 5.61
CA LYS A 100 -8.99 -9.85 6.91
C LYS A 100 -8.56 -8.50 7.50
N LEU A 101 -7.27 -8.14 7.39
CA LEU A 101 -6.79 -6.84 7.84
C LEU A 101 -7.34 -5.68 7.00
N GLY A 102 -7.42 -5.84 5.69
CA GLY A 102 -8.00 -4.82 4.81
C GLY A 102 -9.48 -4.54 5.09
N HIS A 103 -10.23 -5.56 5.49
CA HIS A 103 -11.65 -5.40 5.84
C HIS A 103 -11.84 -4.56 7.12
N ASP A 104 -11.04 -4.79 8.16
CA ASP A 104 -11.11 -4.02 9.42
C ASP A 104 -10.71 -2.54 9.24
N GLN A 105 -9.77 -2.26 8.32
CA GLN A 105 -9.36 -0.89 8.01
C GLN A 105 -10.48 -0.08 7.34
N VAL A 106 -11.23 -0.67 6.41
CA VAL A 106 -12.33 0.00 5.69
C VAL A 106 -13.49 0.39 6.63
N PHE A 107 -13.78 -0.41 7.66
CA PHE A 107 -14.80 -0.05 8.65
C PHE A 107 -14.35 1.01 9.65
N THR A 108 -13.04 1.18 9.84
CA THR A 108 -12.47 2.20 10.73
C THR A 108 -12.44 3.56 10.03
N GLU A 109 -12.02 3.61 8.76
CA GLU A 109 -11.95 4.84 7.95
C GLU A 109 -13.32 5.52 7.81
N ASN A 110 -14.39 4.76 7.60
CA ASN A 110 -15.75 5.31 7.50
C ASN A 110 -16.23 5.99 8.79
N LYS A 111 -15.81 5.51 9.97
CA LYS A 111 -16.16 6.15 11.26
C LYS A 111 -15.42 7.47 11.45
N ASP A 112 -14.17 7.54 11.02
CA ASP A 112 -13.35 8.74 11.13
C ASP A 112 -13.82 9.84 10.17
N VAL A 113 -14.25 9.48 8.95
CA VAL A 113 -14.87 10.42 8.00
C VAL A 113 -16.15 11.03 8.57
N ILE A 114 -17.01 10.23 9.21
CA ILE A 114 -18.23 10.73 9.86
C ILE A 114 -17.89 11.70 11.00
N ARG A 115 -16.86 11.40 11.80
CA ARG A 115 -16.40 12.29 12.87
C ARG A 115 -15.83 13.60 12.32
N LEU A 116 -15.09 13.57 11.22
CA LEU A 116 -14.56 14.77 10.56
C LEU A 116 -15.68 15.66 10.01
N ILE A 117 -16.72 15.06 9.42
CA ILE A 117 -17.91 15.80 8.96
C ILE A 117 -18.60 16.48 10.15
N ALA A 118 -18.78 15.78 11.27
CA ALA A 118 -19.37 16.36 12.48
C ALA A 118 -18.56 17.56 13.03
N LEU A 119 -17.23 17.45 13.05
CA LEU A 119 -16.34 18.55 13.46
C LEU A 119 -16.39 19.75 12.51
N LEU A 120 -16.50 19.50 11.21
CA LEU A 120 -16.65 20.55 10.20
C LEU A 120 -17.98 21.29 10.35
N GLU A 121 -19.06 20.56 10.62
CA GLU A 121 -20.38 21.14 10.89
C GLU A 121 -20.33 22.04 12.15
N GLU A 122 -19.74 21.54 13.24
CA GLU A 122 -19.58 22.29 14.49
C GLU A 122 -18.71 23.55 14.30
N SER A 123 -17.63 23.44 13.53
CA SER A 123 -16.74 24.57 13.22
C SER A 123 -17.47 25.65 12.40
N LYS A 124 -18.27 25.23 11.42
CA LYS A 124 -19.09 26.12 10.59
C LYS A 124 -20.13 26.87 11.43
N GLU A 125 -20.76 26.20 12.38
CA GLU A 125 -21.72 26.82 13.31
C GLU A 125 -21.02 27.84 14.23
N LYS A 126 -19.88 27.47 14.82
CA LYS A 126 -19.07 28.38 15.65
C LYS A 126 -18.61 29.61 14.87
N LEU A 127 -18.22 29.45 13.61
CA LEU A 127 -17.81 30.55 12.74
C LEU A 127 -18.99 31.49 12.42
N ALA A 128 -20.18 30.93 12.16
CA ALA A 128 -21.38 31.74 11.95
C ALA A 128 -21.73 32.57 13.18
N LEU A 129 -21.69 31.97 14.37
CA LEU A 129 -21.91 32.66 15.64
C LEU A 129 -20.86 33.76 15.88
N ALA A 130 -19.58 33.47 15.68
CA ALA A 130 -18.51 34.44 15.84
C ALA A 130 -18.68 35.65 14.91
N LYS A 131 -19.08 35.42 13.65
CA LYS A 131 -19.35 36.49 12.68
C LYS A 131 -20.50 37.39 13.10
N THR A 132 -21.59 36.82 13.62
CA THR A 132 -22.72 37.62 14.14
C THR A 132 -22.31 38.48 15.33
N LYS A 133 -21.50 37.92 16.24
CA LYS A 133 -20.96 38.64 17.39
C LYS A 133 -20.01 39.76 16.99
N GLU A 134 -19.18 39.54 15.97
CA GLU A 134 -18.28 40.57 15.45
C GLU A 134 -19.06 41.76 14.87
N ILE A 135 -20.13 41.49 14.12
CA ILE A 135 -20.99 42.56 13.58
C ILE A 135 -21.63 43.37 14.72
N GLN A 136 -22.12 42.70 15.77
CA GLN A 136 -22.67 43.39 16.95
C GLN A 136 -21.60 44.26 17.63
N LEU A 137 -20.41 43.73 17.86
CA LEU A 137 -19.30 44.49 18.47
C LEU A 137 -18.85 45.68 17.60
N GLN A 138 -18.86 45.54 16.27
CA GLN A 138 -18.57 46.65 15.37
C GLN A 138 -19.64 47.75 15.45
N GLN A 139 -20.91 47.37 15.55
CA GLN A 139 -22.01 48.32 15.75
C GLN A 139 -21.87 49.04 17.10
N GLU A 140 -21.66 48.31 18.19
CA GLU A 140 -21.45 48.88 19.53
C GLU A 140 -20.25 49.82 19.57
N LYS A 141 -19.12 49.44 18.96
CA LYS A 141 -17.94 50.29 18.83
C LYS A 141 -18.25 51.59 18.09
N THR A 142 -19.03 51.51 17.01
CA THR A 142 -19.41 52.68 16.22
C THR A 142 -20.28 53.64 17.04
N VAL A 143 -21.25 53.11 17.80
CA VAL A 143 -22.07 53.91 18.72
C VAL A 143 -21.20 54.56 19.79
N ALA A 144 -20.33 53.79 20.45
CA ALA A 144 -19.44 54.31 21.50
C ALA A 144 -18.49 55.42 21.00
N ILE A 145 -17.98 55.30 19.77
CA ILE A 145 -17.17 56.35 19.14
C ILE A 145 -18.00 57.62 18.94
N ASN A 146 -19.23 57.49 18.44
CA ASN A 146 -20.09 58.65 18.20
C ASN A 146 -20.48 59.35 19.51
N THR A 147 -20.79 58.60 20.57
CA THR A 147 -21.06 59.18 21.90
C THR A 147 -19.83 59.86 22.48
N SER A 148 -18.65 59.25 22.34
CA SER A 148 -17.39 59.87 22.80
C SER A 148 -17.09 61.16 22.04
N ARG A 149 -17.38 61.23 20.73
CA ARG A 149 -17.20 62.43 19.92
C ARG A 149 -18.18 63.54 20.32
N ALA A 150 -19.44 63.19 20.62
CA ALA A 150 -20.43 64.15 21.11
C ALA A 150 -20.00 64.75 22.45
N LEU A 151 -19.56 63.92 23.40
CA LEU A 151 -19.04 64.39 24.69
C LEU A 151 -17.79 65.28 24.55
N GLN A 152 -16.90 64.97 23.60
CA GLN A 152 -15.74 65.82 23.30
C GLN A 152 -16.18 67.19 22.77
N ALA A 153 -17.17 67.23 21.88
CA ALA A 153 -17.71 68.48 21.36
C ALA A 153 -18.36 69.34 22.46
N GLU A 154 -19.13 68.72 23.37
CA GLU A 154 -19.71 69.43 24.53
C GLU A 154 -18.61 69.94 25.48
N LEU A 155 -17.56 69.16 25.71
CA LEU A 155 -16.42 69.58 26.54
C LEU A 155 -15.69 70.78 25.93
N ASP A 156 -15.47 70.76 24.62
CA ASP A 156 -14.80 71.85 23.88
C ASP A 156 -15.65 73.14 23.91
N GLU A 157 -16.97 73.03 23.79
CA GLU A 157 -17.90 74.17 23.91
C GLU A 157 -17.86 74.79 25.32
N VAL A 158 -18.00 73.97 26.37
CA VAL A 158 -17.92 74.46 27.76
C VAL A 158 -16.55 75.05 28.07
N ASN A 159 -15.47 74.48 27.55
CA ASN A 159 -14.14 75.03 27.74
C ASN A 159 -13.96 76.38 27.03
N ALA A 160 -14.51 76.53 25.83
CA ALA A 160 -14.55 77.81 25.14
C ALA A 160 -15.33 78.87 25.94
N ASP A 161 -16.49 78.51 26.48
CA ASP A 161 -17.30 79.38 27.33
C ASP A 161 -16.54 79.81 28.60
N LEU A 162 -15.85 78.88 29.26
CA LEU A 162 -15.01 79.18 30.42
C LEU A 162 -13.89 80.18 30.09
N ILE A 163 -13.24 80.04 28.93
CA ILE A 163 -12.22 80.98 28.47
C ILE A 163 -12.83 82.37 28.26
N VAL A 164 -13.99 82.46 27.61
CA VAL A 164 -14.70 83.74 27.38
C VAL A 164 -15.10 84.40 28.70
N ILE A 165 -15.68 83.64 29.63
CA ILE A 165 -16.09 84.15 30.95
C ILE A 165 -14.87 84.64 31.73
N THR A 166 -13.76 83.90 31.70
CA THR A 166 -12.51 84.29 32.37
C THR A 166 -11.94 85.58 31.77
N GLN A 167 -11.94 85.71 30.45
CA GLN A 167 -11.53 86.95 29.77
C GLN A 167 -12.42 88.13 30.14
N GLN A 168 -13.74 87.94 30.17
CA GLN A 168 -14.69 88.98 30.59
C GLN A 168 -14.46 89.40 32.06
N TYR A 169 -14.21 88.43 32.94
CA TYR A 169 -13.89 88.70 34.35
C TYR A 169 -12.62 89.55 34.51
N GLU A 170 -11.53 89.18 33.84
CA GLU A 170 -10.28 89.96 33.90
C GLU A 170 -10.47 91.38 33.32
N GLN A 171 -11.21 91.53 32.21
CA GLN A 171 -11.53 92.84 31.65
C GLN A 171 -12.36 93.72 32.61
N LEU A 172 -13.33 93.13 33.33
CA LEU A 172 -14.13 93.83 34.33
C LEU A 172 -13.29 94.24 35.54
N LYS A 173 -12.41 93.36 36.00
CA LYS A 173 -11.47 93.62 37.09
C LYS A 173 -10.52 94.77 36.74
N GLU A 174 -9.93 94.77 35.54
CA GLU A 174 -9.09 95.87 35.07
C GLU A 174 -9.84 97.21 35.02
N LYS A 175 -11.08 97.22 34.52
CA LYS A 175 -11.92 98.43 34.51
C LYS A 175 -12.21 98.93 35.93
N SER A 176 -12.53 98.03 36.86
CA SER A 176 -12.77 98.39 38.27
C SER A 176 -11.52 98.96 38.95
N THR A 177 -10.32 98.45 38.63
CA THR A 177 -9.06 98.99 39.17
C THR A 177 -8.64 100.32 38.55
N ARG A 178 -9.14 100.67 37.35
CA ARG A 178 -8.89 101.99 36.72
C ARG A 178 -9.90 103.07 37.12
N SER A 179 -11.03 102.68 37.70
CA SER A 179 -12.07 103.60 38.19
C SER A 179 -11.98 103.92 39.69
N ALA A 180 -10.95 103.39 40.37
CA ALA A 180 -10.58 103.71 41.75
C ALA A 180 -9.29 104.53 41.75
#